data_AF-A0A372R5K3-F1
#
_entry.id   AF-A0A372R5K3-F1
#
_cell.length_a   1.000
_cell.length_b   1.000
_cell.length_c   1.000
_cell.angle_alpha   90.00
_cell.angle_beta   90.00
_cell.angle_gamma   90.00
#
_symmetry.space_group_name_H-M   'P 1'
#
loop_
_entity.id
_entity.type
_entity.pdbx_description
1 polymer ?
#
loop_
_entity_poly.entity_id
_entity_poly.type
_entity_poly.pdbx_seq_one_letter_code
_entity_poly.pdbx_strand_id
1 'polypeptide(L)'
;MACNDKCDENGEILRQDPQVTPSGCYVNNSTYDKFNGLAMLSSPSRSGLIFPDPYTTQNHRIVGFCLKTCIDLKFNYAAVENGVNCRCGYADALQSYTKVDDNTCNLLCTSNTLTGKVTYPCGGKGAYTVYKAEIQYYTPPYNITIEEKLNIMYNIDKDKKMYPYYKGCFQDERFCGKRVLGNNCLSSESMTVDECIDHCHKDNYKYAGLEARTQCFCGNSYDSINRLLGTEHCRASCPGNNSQICGGIWALSIYEVPPPPPPPPPPPPPPPPPPPPPPPPPPPPPPPPPPPLGLIIGSIIGISAIIVITFLFIRRRSRQNNNNKDEDGNDENEDDIDEAHR
;
A
#
# COMPACT_ATOMS: atom_id res chain seq x y z
N MET A 1 14.75 4.99 -4.80
CA MET A 1 16.23 5.10 -4.80
C MET A 1 16.83 3.70 -4.94
N ALA A 2 18.00 3.53 -5.55
CA ALA A 2 18.68 2.23 -5.54
C ALA A 2 18.94 1.79 -4.09
N CYS A 3 18.60 0.56 -3.75
CA CYS A 3 18.72 0.05 -2.37
C CYS A 3 20.11 -0.57 -2.11
N ASN A 4 21.15 0.26 -2.25
CA ASN A 4 22.51 -0.23 -2.05
C ASN A 4 22.76 -0.56 -0.58
N ASP A 5 22.96 -1.84 -0.29
CA ASP A 5 23.38 -2.28 1.03
C ASP A 5 24.77 -1.72 1.36
N LYS A 6 24.86 -1.02 2.50
CA LYS A 6 26.15 -0.67 3.12
C LYS A 6 26.45 -1.68 4.21
N CYS A 7 27.72 -2.02 4.39
CA CYS A 7 28.12 -2.96 5.43
C CYS A 7 29.08 -2.35 6.45
N ASP A 8 29.06 -2.92 7.65
CA ASP A 8 30.06 -2.65 8.68
C ASP A 8 31.38 -3.40 8.42
N GLU A 9 32.32 -3.27 9.35
CA GLU A 9 33.64 -3.91 9.30
C GLU A 9 33.59 -5.46 9.30
N ASN A 10 32.49 -6.04 9.78
CA ASN A 10 32.27 -7.48 9.79
C ASN A 10 31.52 -7.96 8.53
N GLY A 11 31.21 -7.03 7.61
CA GLY A 11 30.45 -7.31 6.40
C GLY A 11 28.95 -7.46 6.63
N GLU A 12 28.44 -7.13 7.82
CA GLU A 12 27.00 -7.14 8.11
C GLU A 12 26.33 -5.89 7.54
N ILE A 13 25.17 -6.08 6.91
CA ILE A 13 24.41 -5.03 6.28
C ILE A 13 23.82 -4.09 7.34
N LEU A 14 24.11 -2.81 7.18
CA LEU A 14 23.63 -1.72 8.01
C LEU A 14 22.14 -1.48 7.74
N ARG A 15 21.32 -1.59 8.79
CA ARG A 15 19.87 -1.31 8.71
C ARG A 15 19.52 0.01 9.37
N GLN A 16 18.38 0.56 8.99
CA GLN A 16 17.77 1.65 9.74
C GLN A 16 17.10 1.08 11.00
N ASP A 17 17.64 1.47 12.15
CA ASP A 17 17.10 1.17 13.46
C ASP A 17 16.81 2.50 14.16
N PRO A 18 15.55 2.83 14.49
CA PRO A 18 15.22 4.09 15.11
C PRO A 18 15.83 4.18 16.51
N GLN A 19 16.34 5.37 16.84
CA GLN A 19 16.67 5.72 18.23
C GLN A 19 15.37 5.90 19.00
N VAL A 20 15.18 5.09 20.03
CA VAL A 20 13.94 5.06 20.82
C VAL A 20 14.27 5.10 22.30
N THR A 21 13.41 5.77 23.07
CA THR A 21 13.56 5.87 24.52
C THR A 21 12.72 4.79 25.19
N PRO A 22 13.28 4.01 26.13
CA PRO A 22 12.51 3.05 26.90
C PRO A 22 11.51 3.75 27.83
N SER A 23 10.35 3.14 28.03
CA SER A 23 9.39 3.50 29.09
C SER A 23 9.90 3.10 30.49
N GLY A 24 10.86 2.18 30.55
CA GLY A 24 11.56 1.76 31.76
C GLY A 24 11.84 0.26 31.81
N CYS A 25 12.44 -0.19 32.92
CA CYS A 25 12.63 -1.60 33.23
C CYS A 25 11.49 -2.17 34.09
N TYR A 26 11.06 -3.39 33.76
CA TYR A 26 9.93 -4.05 34.42
C TYR A 26 10.20 -5.53 34.69
N VAL A 27 9.63 -6.07 35.76
CA VAL A 27 9.61 -7.51 36.05
C VAL A 27 8.18 -8.01 36.11
N ASN A 28 7.94 -9.24 35.66
CA ASN A 28 6.63 -9.86 35.75
C ASN A 28 6.41 -10.37 37.19
N ASN A 29 5.42 -9.80 37.89
CA ASN A 29 5.05 -10.19 39.25
C ASN A 29 3.71 -10.92 39.31
N SER A 30 3.18 -11.31 38.16
CA SER A 30 1.87 -11.93 37.98
C SER A 30 2.01 -13.34 37.43
N THR A 31 1.04 -14.21 37.73
CA THR A 31 0.88 -15.50 37.05
C THR A 31 0.36 -15.33 35.61
N TYR A 32 -0.19 -14.17 35.28
CA TYR A 32 -0.68 -13.81 33.95
C TYR A 32 0.31 -12.88 33.24
N ASP A 33 0.88 -13.35 32.12
CA ASP A 33 1.76 -12.57 31.25
C ASP A 33 0.93 -11.80 30.20
N LYS A 34 0.73 -10.50 30.41
CA LYS A 34 0.04 -9.62 29.44
C LYS A 34 0.93 -9.13 28.30
N PHE A 35 2.24 -9.43 28.31
CA PHE A 35 3.14 -9.24 27.18
C PHE A 35 3.16 -10.47 26.24
N ASN A 36 2.22 -11.40 26.42
CA ASN A 36 2.01 -12.56 25.56
C ASN A 36 1.11 -12.29 24.34
N GLY A 37 0.96 -11.03 23.92
CA GLY A 37 0.00 -10.62 22.89
C GLY A 37 0.19 -11.33 21.56
N LEU A 38 1.42 -11.60 21.14
CA LEU A 38 1.72 -12.35 19.90
C LEU A 38 1.15 -13.78 19.94
N ALA A 39 1.31 -14.49 21.06
CA ALA A 39 0.76 -15.83 21.19
C ALA A 39 -0.77 -15.82 21.22
N MET A 40 -1.39 -14.76 21.75
CA MET A 40 -2.85 -14.59 21.70
C MET A 40 -3.39 -14.40 20.27
N LEU A 41 -2.55 -13.98 19.31
CA LEU A 41 -2.93 -13.91 17.90
C LEU A 41 -2.88 -15.27 17.20
N SER A 42 -2.23 -16.28 17.79
CA SER A 42 -2.27 -17.66 17.34
C SER A 42 -3.68 -18.20 17.57
N SER A 43 -4.43 -18.44 16.49
CA SER A 43 -5.81 -18.94 16.57
C SER A 43 -5.88 -20.41 16.14
N PRO A 44 -6.67 -21.26 16.83
CA PRO A 44 -6.99 -22.60 16.34
C PRO A 44 -7.59 -22.61 14.93
N SER A 45 -8.36 -21.56 14.56
CA SER A 45 -8.90 -21.40 13.21
C SER A 45 -7.83 -21.08 12.16
N ARG A 46 -6.64 -20.62 12.60
CA ARG A 46 -5.49 -20.27 11.78
C ARG A 46 -4.29 -21.14 12.14
N SER A 47 -4.48 -22.47 12.21
CA SER A 47 -3.49 -23.46 12.70
C SER A 47 -2.10 -23.45 12.04
N GLY A 48 -1.93 -22.80 10.89
CA GLY A 48 -0.64 -22.64 10.21
C GLY A 48 0.10 -21.34 10.55
N LEU A 49 -0.55 -20.40 11.25
CA LEU A 49 0.09 -19.18 11.76
C LEU A 49 0.48 -19.39 13.22
N ILE A 50 1.76 -19.63 13.43
CA ILE A 50 2.33 -19.75 14.77
C ILE A 50 3.21 -18.54 14.97
N PHE A 51 2.85 -17.67 15.91
CA PHE A 51 3.76 -16.63 16.36
C PHE A 51 4.65 -17.25 17.43
N PRO A 52 5.93 -17.53 17.13
CA PRO A 52 6.79 -18.27 18.04
C PRO A 52 6.85 -17.59 19.40
N ASP A 53 6.88 -18.40 20.45
CA ASP A 53 7.06 -17.92 21.81
C ASP A 53 8.41 -17.17 21.91
N PRO A 54 8.40 -15.90 22.34
CA PRO A 54 9.57 -15.05 22.31
C PRO A 54 10.81 -15.51 23.09
N TYR A 55 10.83 -16.62 23.82
CA TYR A 55 11.97 -16.98 24.70
C TYR A 55 13.19 -17.61 24.00
N THR A 56 13.19 -17.88 22.68
CA THR A 56 14.08 -18.93 22.14
C THR A 56 14.85 -18.66 20.84
N THR A 57 14.69 -17.53 20.13
CA THR A 57 15.37 -17.34 18.82
C THR A 57 16.35 -16.17 18.80
N GLN A 58 17.63 -16.49 18.56
CA GLN A 58 18.80 -15.59 18.67
C GLN A 58 18.93 -14.53 17.55
N ASN A 59 18.00 -14.48 16.60
CA ASN A 59 18.17 -13.75 15.33
C ASN A 59 17.77 -12.27 15.38
N HIS A 60 17.37 -11.74 16.54
CA HIS A 60 16.62 -10.48 16.62
C HIS A 60 17.16 -9.48 17.65
N ARG A 61 18.49 -9.26 17.68
CA ARG A 61 19.12 -8.24 18.56
C ARG A 61 18.76 -6.78 18.22
N ILE A 62 17.74 -6.56 17.37
CA ILE A 62 17.34 -5.25 16.87
C ILE A 62 16.02 -4.84 17.55
N VAL A 63 16.06 -3.99 18.58
CA VAL A 63 14.86 -3.48 19.27
C VAL A 63 13.91 -2.79 18.31
N GLY A 64 14.41 -2.05 17.32
CA GLY A 64 13.54 -1.50 16.29
C GLY A 64 12.75 -2.57 15.56
N PHE A 65 13.31 -3.74 15.27
CA PHE A 65 12.51 -4.81 14.66
C PHE A 65 11.36 -5.27 15.57
N CYS A 66 11.62 -5.38 16.87
CA CYS A 66 10.58 -5.71 17.84
C CYS A 66 9.46 -4.67 17.84
N LEU A 67 9.82 -3.39 17.87
CA LEU A 67 8.87 -2.29 17.79
C LEU A 67 8.07 -2.31 16.49
N LYS A 68 8.76 -2.39 15.36
CA LYS A 68 8.17 -2.43 14.03
C LYS A 68 7.17 -3.58 13.90
N THR A 69 7.49 -4.73 14.49
CA THR A 69 6.61 -5.90 14.61
C THR A 69 5.35 -5.59 15.43
N CYS A 70 5.53 -5.07 16.64
CA CYS A 70 4.40 -4.82 17.55
C CYS A 70 3.46 -3.74 16.99
N ILE A 71 4.03 -2.68 16.40
CA ILE A 71 3.31 -1.63 15.67
C ILE A 71 2.44 -2.27 14.57
N ASP A 72 3.02 -3.19 13.79
CA ASP A 72 2.32 -3.82 12.67
C ASP A 72 1.16 -4.71 13.01
N LEU A 73 1.10 -5.15 14.26
CA LEU A 73 0.03 -5.95 14.80
C LEU A 73 -0.83 -5.13 15.77
N LYS A 74 -0.72 -3.80 15.72
CA LYS A 74 -1.51 -2.81 16.46
C LYS A 74 -1.41 -2.96 17.99
N PHE A 75 -0.29 -3.45 18.50
CA PHE A 75 0.01 -3.44 19.93
C PHE A 75 0.45 -2.05 20.40
N ASN A 76 0.28 -1.77 21.69
CA ASN A 76 0.63 -0.48 22.30
C ASN A 76 2.07 -0.47 22.84
N TYR A 77 2.61 -1.64 23.16
CA TYR A 77 3.93 -1.78 23.75
C TYR A 77 4.72 -2.90 23.08
N ALA A 78 6.03 -2.70 23.02
CA ALA A 78 7.02 -3.73 22.76
C ALA A 78 7.88 -3.88 24.00
N ALA A 79 8.26 -5.11 24.35
CA ALA A 79 9.14 -5.38 25.48
C ALA A 79 10.24 -6.34 25.04
N VAL A 80 11.48 -6.04 25.44
CA VAL A 80 12.63 -6.89 25.13
C VAL A 80 13.23 -7.42 26.41
N GLU A 81 13.46 -8.73 26.44
CA GLU A 81 14.08 -9.45 27.54
C GLU A 81 15.28 -10.24 27.04
N ASN A 82 16.32 -10.31 27.89
CA ASN A 82 17.53 -11.08 27.63
C ASN A 82 18.19 -10.78 26.26
N GLY A 83 17.99 -9.58 25.74
CA GLY A 83 18.54 -9.06 24.48
C GLY A 83 17.95 -9.61 23.18
N VAL A 84 17.10 -10.63 23.22
CA VAL A 84 16.60 -11.30 22.01
C VAL A 84 15.10 -11.58 22.04
N ASN A 85 14.48 -11.57 23.22
CA ASN A 85 13.09 -11.99 23.37
C ASN A 85 12.17 -10.79 23.14
N CYS A 86 11.55 -10.71 21.96
CA CYS A 86 10.61 -9.64 21.62
C CYS A 86 9.17 -9.99 21.99
N ARG A 87 8.55 -9.19 22.85
CA ARG A 87 7.18 -9.36 23.33
C ARG A 87 6.33 -8.16 22.95
N CYS A 88 5.03 -8.37 22.74
CA CYS A 88 4.08 -7.29 22.42
C CYS A 88 2.91 -7.30 23.40
N GLY A 89 2.46 -6.11 23.80
CA GLY A 89 1.39 -5.95 24.78
C GLY A 89 0.38 -4.88 24.36
N TYR A 90 -0.89 -5.08 24.72
CA TYR A 90 -1.94 -4.09 24.58
C TYR A 90 -1.81 -2.98 25.64
N ALA A 91 -2.71 -2.00 25.61
CA ALA A 91 -2.69 -0.83 26.49
C ALA A 91 -2.64 -1.18 28.00
N ASP A 92 -3.20 -2.33 28.40
CA ASP A 92 -3.26 -2.81 29.77
C ASP A 92 -2.08 -3.72 30.17
N ALA A 93 -1.11 -3.94 29.27
CA ALA A 93 -0.02 -4.90 29.49
C ALA A 93 0.82 -4.61 30.73
N LEU A 94 1.05 -3.33 31.05
CA LEU A 94 1.83 -2.93 32.22
C LEU A 94 1.17 -3.27 33.56
N GLN A 95 -0.12 -3.61 33.60
CA GLN A 95 -0.81 -3.94 34.85
C GLN A 95 -0.30 -5.22 35.52
N SER A 96 0.26 -6.17 34.75
CA SER A 96 0.86 -7.40 35.30
C SER A 96 2.35 -7.25 35.64
N TYR A 97 2.92 -6.07 35.44
CA TYR A 97 4.34 -5.81 35.54
C TYR A 97 4.64 -4.72 36.57
N THR A 98 5.70 -4.90 37.35
CA THR A 98 6.16 -3.88 38.30
C THR A 98 7.38 -3.19 37.72
N LYS A 99 7.36 -1.86 37.70
CA LYS A 99 8.52 -1.05 37.32
C LYS A 99 9.60 -1.22 38.38
N VAL A 100 10.82 -1.52 37.94
CA VAL A 100 11.99 -1.69 38.79
C VAL A 100 13.09 -0.71 38.40
N ASP A 101 14.17 -0.71 39.16
CA ASP A 101 15.36 0.06 38.83
C ASP A 101 15.94 -0.38 37.47
N ASP A 102 16.36 0.58 36.66
CA ASP A 102 16.85 0.33 35.30
C ASP A 102 18.12 -0.53 35.27
N ASN A 103 18.89 -0.61 36.37
CA ASN A 103 20.04 -1.50 36.49
C ASN A 103 19.65 -2.99 36.45
N THR A 104 18.36 -3.32 36.64
CA THR A 104 17.87 -4.69 36.45
C THR A 104 17.86 -5.08 34.97
N CYS A 105 17.65 -4.11 34.08
CA CYS A 105 17.72 -4.26 32.63
C CYS A 105 19.11 -3.86 32.11
N ASN A 106 20.14 -4.55 32.60
CA ASN A 106 21.54 -4.23 32.36
C ASN A 106 22.09 -4.68 31.00
N LEU A 107 21.31 -5.39 30.17
CA LEU A 107 21.78 -5.81 28.85
C LEU A 107 21.59 -4.68 27.85
N LEU A 108 22.67 -4.40 27.13
CA LEU A 108 22.66 -3.43 26.04
C LEU A 108 22.72 -4.16 24.70
N CYS A 109 21.83 -3.78 23.80
CA CYS A 109 21.82 -4.25 22.44
C CYS A 109 22.28 -3.14 21.54
N THR A 110 23.21 -3.49 20.65
CA THR A 110 23.82 -2.52 19.74
C THR A 110 23.68 -2.99 18.32
N SER A 111 23.17 -2.09 17.47
CA SER A 111 23.04 -2.26 16.04
C SER A 111 23.89 -1.23 15.31
N ASN A 112 24.67 -1.69 14.34
CA ASN A 112 25.35 -0.80 13.41
C ASN A 112 24.33 -0.35 12.35
N THR A 113 24.09 0.95 12.25
CA THR A 113 23.11 1.52 11.30
C THR A 113 23.76 2.43 10.27
N LEU A 114 22.99 2.78 9.24
CA LEU A 114 23.41 3.75 8.23
C LEU A 114 23.73 5.13 8.81
N THR A 115 23.17 5.47 9.97
CA THR A 115 23.35 6.74 10.68
C THR A 115 24.34 6.63 11.85
N GLY A 116 25.02 5.49 11.99
CA GLY A 116 25.97 5.23 13.07
C GLY A 116 25.51 4.13 14.03
N LYS A 117 26.31 3.89 15.07
CA LYS A 117 26.03 2.85 16.06
C LYS A 117 24.86 3.28 16.96
N VAL A 118 23.85 2.44 17.07
CA VAL A 118 22.68 2.64 17.92
C VAL A 118 22.74 1.64 19.06
N THR A 119 22.68 2.12 20.31
CA THR A 119 22.70 1.27 21.51
C THR A 119 21.51 1.59 22.38
N TYR A 120 20.80 0.55 22.83
CA TYR A 120 19.65 0.67 23.71
C TYR A 120 19.61 -0.47 24.75
N PRO A 121 18.95 -0.25 25.89
CA PRO A 121 18.68 -1.31 26.85
C PRO A 121 17.76 -2.36 26.23
N CYS A 122 18.05 -3.64 26.44
CA CYS A 122 17.29 -4.74 25.86
C CYS A 122 16.97 -5.82 26.89
N GLY A 123 16.61 -5.35 28.08
CA GLY A 123 16.17 -6.16 29.20
C GLY A 123 17.32 -6.72 30.02
N GLY A 124 17.00 -7.79 30.73
CA GLY A 124 17.88 -8.57 31.59
C GLY A 124 17.28 -9.97 31.75
N LYS A 125 17.90 -10.80 32.57
CA LYS A 125 17.35 -12.12 32.90
C LYS A 125 16.08 -11.95 33.74
N GLY A 126 14.90 -12.28 33.20
CA GLY A 126 13.62 -12.09 33.88
C GLY A 126 13.18 -10.62 34.00
N ALA A 127 13.86 -9.72 33.29
CA ALA A 127 13.59 -8.28 33.31
C ALA A 127 13.43 -7.75 31.88
N TYR A 128 12.42 -6.92 31.70
CA TYR A 128 11.94 -6.46 30.41
C TYR A 128 12.19 -4.97 30.30
N THR A 129 12.96 -4.56 29.29
CA THR A 129 12.94 -3.16 28.88
C THR A 129 11.70 -2.96 28.01
N VAL A 130 10.79 -2.11 28.47
CA VAL A 130 9.54 -1.82 27.76
C VAL A 130 9.70 -0.53 26.96
N TYR A 131 9.17 -0.54 25.75
CA TYR A 131 9.06 0.57 24.83
C TYR A 131 7.60 0.77 24.44
N LYS A 132 7.19 2.01 24.20
CA LYS A 132 5.94 2.26 23.48
C LYS A 132 6.10 1.79 22.05
N ALA A 133 5.10 1.09 21.51
CA ALA A 133 5.07 0.65 20.13
C ALA A 133 4.69 1.82 19.21
N GLU A 134 5.60 2.79 19.11
CA GLU A 134 5.48 3.96 18.26
C GLU A 134 6.86 4.35 17.75
N ILE A 135 6.96 4.68 16.47
CA ILE A 135 8.17 5.22 15.86
C ILE A 135 7.72 6.39 15.00
N GLN A 136 8.36 7.55 15.16
CA GLN A 136 8.07 8.73 14.33
C GLN A 136 8.17 8.36 12.84
N TYR A 137 7.18 8.76 12.06
CA TYR A 137 7.10 8.53 10.61
C TYR A 137 7.04 7.05 10.17
N TYR A 138 6.74 6.13 11.09
CA TYR A 138 6.74 4.68 10.80
C TYR A 138 5.35 4.03 10.77
N THR A 139 4.29 4.75 11.16
CA THR A 139 2.94 4.19 11.13
C THR A 139 2.40 4.22 9.70
N PRO A 140 2.29 3.08 8.99
CA PRO A 140 1.51 3.04 7.76
C PRO A 140 0.06 3.37 8.11
N PRO A 141 -0.71 4.02 7.22
CA PRO A 141 -2.13 4.21 7.44
C PRO A 141 -2.79 2.83 7.56
N TYR A 142 -3.22 2.45 8.76
CA TYR A 142 -3.86 1.15 9.01
C TYR A 142 -5.32 1.14 8.53
N ASN A 143 -5.51 1.14 7.20
CA ASN A 143 -6.79 0.92 6.54
C ASN A 143 -7.38 -0.49 6.72
N ILE A 144 -6.60 -1.48 7.20
CA ILE A 144 -7.11 -2.83 7.52
C ILE A 144 -7.10 -3.11 9.02
N THR A 145 -8.02 -3.94 9.48
CA THR A 145 -8.10 -4.51 10.82
C THR A 145 -7.01 -5.56 11.07
N ILE A 146 -6.78 -5.90 12.34
CA ILE A 146 -5.86 -6.98 12.71
C ILE A 146 -6.34 -8.34 12.15
N GLU A 147 -7.64 -8.59 12.15
CA GLU A 147 -8.18 -9.86 11.66
C GLU A 147 -8.02 -10.01 10.15
N GLU A 148 -8.25 -8.94 9.38
CA GLU A 148 -7.98 -8.93 7.93
C GLU A 148 -6.51 -9.23 7.64
N LYS A 149 -5.58 -8.61 8.38
CA LYS A 149 -4.14 -8.89 8.24
C LYS A 149 -3.81 -10.35 8.53
N LEU A 150 -4.34 -10.91 9.61
CA LEU A 150 -4.12 -12.32 9.96
C LEU A 150 -4.73 -13.27 8.91
N ASN A 151 -5.85 -12.89 8.32
CA ASN A 151 -6.46 -13.64 7.22
C ASN A 151 -5.62 -13.59 5.94
N ILE A 152 -5.03 -12.44 5.60
CA ILE A 152 -4.07 -12.33 4.49
C ILE A 152 -2.89 -13.26 4.75
N MET A 153 -2.24 -13.16 5.91
CA MET A 153 -1.08 -14.00 6.26
C MET A 153 -1.37 -15.51 6.24
N TYR A 154 -2.57 -15.91 6.66
CA TYR A 154 -2.97 -17.32 6.69
C TYR A 154 -3.25 -17.88 5.28
N ASN A 155 -3.81 -17.03 4.40
CA ASN A 155 -4.27 -17.45 3.08
C ASN A 155 -3.24 -17.23 1.96
N ILE A 156 -2.23 -16.36 2.14
CA ILE A 156 -1.30 -15.97 1.08
C ILE A 156 -0.57 -17.17 0.42
N ASP A 157 -0.29 -18.23 1.19
CA ASP A 157 0.29 -19.47 0.66
C ASP A 157 -0.73 -20.49 0.15
N LYS A 158 -1.99 -20.38 0.56
CA LYS A 158 -3.03 -21.39 0.32
C LYS A 158 -3.92 -21.03 -0.86
N ASP A 159 -4.31 -19.76 -0.95
CA ASP A 159 -5.17 -19.26 -1.99
C ASP A 159 -4.34 -18.77 -3.19
N LYS A 160 -3.92 -19.74 -4.01
CA LYS A 160 -3.19 -19.46 -5.25
C LYS A 160 -4.05 -18.77 -6.31
N LYS A 161 -5.38 -18.68 -6.12
CA LYS A 161 -6.25 -17.90 -7.00
C LYS A 161 -6.20 -16.42 -6.64
N MET A 162 -6.22 -16.09 -5.35
CA MET A 162 -6.10 -14.72 -4.86
C MET A 162 -4.67 -14.19 -4.90
N TYR A 163 -3.67 -15.05 -4.63
CA TYR A 163 -2.24 -14.69 -4.60
C TYR A 163 -1.42 -15.54 -5.59
N PRO A 164 -1.70 -15.45 -6.91
CA PRO A 164 -1.10 -16.34 -7.90
C PRO A 164 0.42 -16.18 -8.03
N TYR A 165 0.93 -14.98 -7.73
CA TYR A 165 2.34 -14.66 -7.88
C TYR A 165 3.17 -14.97 -6.63
N TYR A 166 2.56 -15.12 -5.45
CA TYR A 166 3.31 -15.35 -4.21
C TYR A 166 3.90 -16.76 -4.15
N LYS A 167 5.22 -16.84 -3.95
CA LYS A 167 6.00 -18.08 -3.91
C LYS A 167 6.39 -18.52 -2.51
N GLY A 168 6.31 -17.62 -1.54
CA GLY A 168 6.57 -17.94 -0.14
C GLY A 168 7.43 -16.90 0.57
N CYS A 169 7.66 -17.17 1.85
CA CYS A 169 8.56 -16.41 2.69
C CYS A 169 9.92 -17.12 2.78
N PHE A 170 11.00 -16.44 2.45
CA PHE A 170 12.34 -17.02 2.41
C PHE A 170 13.33 -16.24 3.25
N GLN A 171 14.19 -16.92 3.98
CA GLN A 171 15.28 -16.32 4.72
C GLN A 171 16.29 -15.69 3.77
N ASP A 172 16.49 -14.39 3.93
CA ASP A 172 17.51 -13.62 3.23
C ASP A 172 18.82 -13.55 4.04
N GLU A 173 19.88 -13.01 3.43
CA GLU A 173 21.18 -12.91 4.06
C GLU A 173 21.52 -11.53 4.61
N ARG A 174 22.15 -11.56 5.79
CA ARG A 174 22.58 -10.36 6.52
C ARG A 174 23.92 -9.80 6.09
N PHE A 175 24.65 -10.50 5.23
CA PHE A 175 25.98 -10.08 4.79
C PHE A 175 25.95 -9.52 3.37
N CYS A 176 26.74 -8.47 3.12
CA CYS A 176 26.83 -7.85 1.80
C CYS A 176 27.17 -8.89 0.71
N GLY A 177 26.53 -8.75 -0.45
CA GLY A 177 26.78 -9.60 -1.62
C GLY A 177 26.31 -11.05 -1.44
N LYS A 178 25.57 -11.36 -0.37
CA LYS A 178 25.00 -12.70 -0.12
C LYS A 178 23.48 -12.76 -0.22
N ARG A 179 22.84 -11.63 -0.54
CA ARG A 179 21.39 -11.51 -0.75
C ARG A 179 20.88 -12.59 -1.68
N VAL A 180 19.72 -13.15 -1.35
CA VAL A 180 19.06 -14.19 -2.14
C VAL A 180 18.65 -13.67 -3.52
N LEU A 181 18.16 -12.43 -3.58
CA LEU A 181 17.97 -11.67 -4.80
C LEU A 181 18.87 -10.44 -4.75
N GLY A 182 19.81 -10.31 -5.69
CA GLY A 182 20.82 -9.25 -5.65
C GLY A 182 21.16 -8.64 -7.01
N ASN A 183 20.34 -8.89 -8.05
CA ASN A 183 20.66 -8.42 -9.40
C ASN A 183 20.30 -6.95 -9.62
N ASN A 184 19.11 -6.54 -9.21
CA ASN A 184 18.68 -5.13 -9.20
C ASN A 184 17.80 -4.89 -7.98
N CYS A 185 17.65 -3.63 -7.56
CA CYS A 185 16.87 -3.32 -6.39
C CYS A 185 16.43 -1.86 -6.28
N LEU A 186 15.34 -1.65 -5.54
CA LEU A 186 14.68 -0.36 -5.33
C LEU A 186 14.24 -0.24 -3.88
N SER A 187 14.29 0.97 -3.33
CA SER A 187 13.64 1.31 -2.06
C SER A 187 12.70 2.50 -2.21
N SER A 188 11.52 2.39 -1.59
CA SER A 188 10.43 3.37 -1.61
C SER A 188 9.69 3.39 -0.27
N GLU A 189 9.40 4.58 0.26
CA GLU A 189 8.57 4.76 1.47
C GLU A 189 7.08 4.51 1.20
N SER A 190 6.68 4.43 -0.08
CA SER A 190 5.32 4.07 -0.50
C SER A 190 5.28 2.72 -1.22
N MET A 191 6.28 1.85 -0.97
CA MET A 191 6.40 0.56 -1.63
C MET A 191 5.11 -0.26 -1.57
N THR A 192 4.81 -0.91 -2.69
CA THR A 192 3.74 -1.90 -2.85
C THR A 192 4.31 -3.15 -3.51
N VAL A 193 3.62 -4.28 -3.41
CA VAL A 193 3.99 -5.50 -4.14
C VAL A 193 3.96 -5.23 -5.65
N ASP A 194 2.96 -4.50 -6.13
CA ASP A 194 2.79 -4.18 -7.55
C ASP A 194 3.94 -3.30 -8.07
N GLU A 195 4.34 -2.26 -7.32
CA GLU A 195 5.49 -1.41 -7.67
C GLU A 195 6.79 -2.22 -7.79
N CYS A 196 7.00 -3.17 -6.89
CA CYS A 196 8.18 -4.02 -6.94
C CYS A 196 8.16 -4.98 -8.13
N ILE A 197 7.02 -5.61 -8.39
CA ILE A 197 6.83 -6.49 -9.56
C ILE A 197 7.05 -5.70 -10.85
N ASP A 198 6.45 -4.52 -10.97
CA ASP A 198 6.61 -3.63 -12.14
C ASP A 198 8.06 -3.19 -12.34
N HIS A 199 8.78 -2.90 -11.24
CA HIS A 199 10.20 -2.57 -11.31
C HIS A 199 11.02 -3.73 -11.86
N CYS A 200 10.83 -4.94 -11.31
CA CYS A 200 11.56 -6.12 -11.75
C CYS A 200 11.19 -6.56 -13.17
N HIS A 201 9.93 -6.34 -13.56
CA HIS A 201 9.42 -6.60 -14.91
C HIS A 201 10.12 -5.76 -15.98
N LYS A 202 10.29 -4.44 -15.73
CA LYS A 202 10.94 -3.50 -16.67
C LYS A 202 12.33 -3.94 -17.09
N ASP A 203 13.06 -4.61 -16.20
CA ASP A 203 14.41 -5.11 -16.44
C ASP A 203 14.47 -6.62 -16.76
N ASN A 204 13.32 -7.23 -17.10
CA ASN A 204 13.16 -8.63 -17.49
C ASN A 204 13.59 -9.65 -16.43
N TYR A 205 13.40 -9.34 -15.14
CA TYR A 205 13.62 -10.31 -14.07
C TYR A 205 12.42 -11.24 -13.87
N LYS A 206 12.68 -12.49 -13.50
CA LYS A 206 11.63 -13.50 -13.24
C LYS A 206 11.00 -13.39 -11.85
N TYR A 207 11.72 -12.83 -10.88
CA TYR A 207 11.28 -12.77 -9.49
C TYR A 207 11.49 -11.37 -8.91
N ALA A 208 10.52 -10.98 -8.09
CA ALA A 208 10.54 -9.83 -7.23
C ALA A 208 10.53 -10.33 -5.77
N GLY A 209 11.33 -9.72 -4.91
CA GLY A 209 11.40 -10.04 -3.49
C GLY A 209 11.27 -8.78 -2.67
N LEU A 210 10.33 -8.77 -1.74
CA LEU A 210 10.11 -7.63 -0.85
C LEU A 210 10.63 -7.94 0.53
N GLU A 211 11.34 -6.98 1.12
CA GLU A 211 11.96 -7.09 2.43
C GLU A 211 11.83 -5.77 3.18
N ALA A 212 11.77 -5.85 4.52
CA ALA A 212 11.80 -4.69 5.40
C ALA A 212 10.76 -3.62 5.03
N ARG A 213 9.65 -4.03 4.37
CA ARG A 213 8.53 -3.21 3.88
C ARG A 213 8.84 -2.35 2.67
N THR A 214 9.96 -1.64 2.70
CA THR A 214 10.27 -0.57 1.75
C THR A 214 11.23 -1.03 0.67
N GLN A 215 11.83 -2.22 0.79
CA GLN A 215 12.84 -2.70 -0.15
C GLN A 215 12.26 -3.73 -1.10
N CYS A 216 12.70 -3.60 -2.35
CA CYS A 216 12.39 -4.46 -3.47
C CYS A 216 13.69 -4.95 -4.08
N PHE A 217 13.79 -6.26 -4.31
CA PHE A 217 14.94 -6.91 -4.91
C PHE A 217 14.48 -7.75 -6.10
N CYS A 218 15.25 -7.74 -7.18
CA CYS A 218 14.96 -8.46 -8.40
C CYS A 218 16.01 -9.55 -8.65
N GLY A 219 15.58 -10.65 -9.25
CA GLY A 219 16.49 -11.68 -9.74
C GLY A 219 15.83 -12.69 -10.66
N ASN A 220 16.67 -13.50 -11.31
CA ASN A 220 16.21 -14.52 -12.27
C ASN A 220 16.15 -15.94 -11.69
N SER A 221 16.69 -16.11 -10.50
CA SER A 221 16.73 -17.35 -9.75
C SER A 221 16.98 -17.01 -8.29
N TYR A 222 16.55 -17.89 -7.40
CA TYR A 222 16.91 -17.84 -6.00
C TYR A 222 17.12 -19.27 -5.49
N ASP A 223 18.03 -19.43 -4.55
CA ASP A 223 18.15 -20.70 -3.83
C ASP A 223 17.03 -20.77 -2.79
N SER A 224 16.17 -21.78 -2.90
CA SER A 224 15.09 -22.03 -1.95
C SER A 224 15.45 -23.11 -0.91
N ILE A 225 16.57 -23.82 -1.09
CA ILE A 225 16.94 -24.96 -0.25
C ILE A 225 17.23 -24.47 1.16
N ASN A 226 16.52 -25.04 2.14
CA ASN A 226 16.64 -24.72 3.58
C ASN A 226 16.41 -23.24 3.94
N ARG A 227 15.77 -22.46 3.06
CA ARG A 227 15.48 -21.03 3.29
C ARG A 227 14.00 -20.75 3.51
N LEU A 228 13.10 -21.71 3.29
CA LEU A 228 11.67 -21.50 3.49
C LEU A 228 11.37 -21.22 4.97
N LEU A 229 10.72 -20.10 5.23
CA LEU A 229 10.23 -19.67 6.53
C LEU A 229 8.70 -19.73 6.56
N GLY A 230 8.12 -19.74 7.77
CA GLY A 230 6.68 -19.51 7.91
C GLY A 230 6.31 -18.05 7.59
N THR A 231 5.06 -17.82 7.22
CA THR A 231 4.56 -16.49 6.82
C THR A 231 4.58 -15.47 7.95
N GLU A 232 4.66 -15.91 9.20
CA GLU A 232 4.89 -15.04 10.36
C GLU A 232 6.20 -14.25 10.28
N HIS A 233 7.20 -14.75 9.56
CA HIS A 233 8.46 -14.02 9.33
C HIS A 233 8.30 -12.93 8.27
N CYS A 234 7.45 -13.16 7.27
CA CYS A 234 7.12 -12.20 6.22
C CYS A 234 5.75 -11.56 6.48
N ARG A 235 5.62 -10.82 7.58
CA ARG A 235 4.34 -10.23 8.01
C ARG A 235 4.28 -8.71 7.91
N ALA A 236 5.36 -8.11 7.42
CA ALA A 236 5.48 -6.67 7.38
C ALA A 236 4.55 -6.12 6.30
N SER A 237 3.61 -5.27 6.70
CA SER A 237 2.71 -4.63 5.75
C SER A 237 3.49 -3.65 4.87
N CYS A 238 3.16 -3.63 3.58
CA CYS A 238 3.67 -2.63 2.66
C CYS A 238 3.17 -1.24 3.07
N PRO A 239 4.01 -0.20 3.03
CA PRO A 239 3.61 1.13 3.47
C PRO A 239 2.67 1.81 2.47
N GLY A 240 2.76 1.51 1.17
CA GLY A 240 1.84 2.03 0.15
C GLY A 240 0.49 1.30 0.09
N ASN A 241 0.43 0.05 0.57
CA ASN A 241 -0.80 -0.74 0.60
C ASN A 241 -0.71 -1.81 1.70
N ASN A 242 -1.32 -1.54 2.86
CA ASN A 242 -1.17 -2.40 4.04
C ASN A 242 -1.88 -3.77 3.95
N SER A 243 -2.74 -3.98 2.94
CA SER A 243 -3.32 -5.27 2.57
C SER A 243 -2.33 -6.18 1.84
N GLN A 244 -1.16 -5.67 1.49
CA GLN A 244 -0.09 -6.42 0.85
C GLN A 244 1.04 -6.70 1.85
N ILE A 245 1.74 -7.81 1.61
CA ILE A 245 2.84 -8.29 2.45
C ILE A 245 4.18 -8.00 1.77
N CYS A 246 5.02 -7.21 2.44
CA CYS A 246 6.32 -6.76 1.96
C CYS A 246 7.47 -7.34 2.81
N GLY A 247 7.44 -8.66 3.01
CA GLY A 247 8.51 -9.41 3.68
C GLY A 247 8.57 -9.18 5.19
N GLY A 248 9.78 -9.30 5.71
CA GLY A 248 10.17 -9.06 7.09
C GLY A 248 11.63 -8.62 7.15
N ILE A 249 12.26 -8.65 8.32
CA ILE A 249 13.70 -8.38 8.42
C ILE A 249 14.44 -9.71 8.20
N TRP A 250 15.37 -9.73 7.23
CA TRP A 250 16.05 -10.96 6.78
C TRP A 250 15.08 -12.04 6.29
N ALA A 251 13.90 -11.62 5.83
CA ALA A 251 12.84 -12.48 5.35
C ALA A 251 12.21 -11.83 4.10
N LEU A 252 12.44 -12.44 2.95
CA LEU A 252 11.95 -12.01 1.65
C LEU A 252 10.60 -12.66 1.35
N SER A 253 9.60 -11.84 1.08
CA SER A 253 8.39 -12.29 0.37
C SER A 253 8.71 -12.35 -1.12
N ILE A 254 8.81 -13.56 -1.68
CA ILE A 254 9.12 -13.74 -3.10
C ILE A 254 7.84 -13.86 -3.91
N TYR A 255 7.80 -13.12 -5.02
CA TYR A 255 6.75 -13.12 -6.03
C TYR A 255 7.35 -13.44 -7.40
N GLU A 256 6.64 -14.25 -8.18
CA GLU A 256 6.94 -14.41 -9.62
C GLU A 256 6.44 -13.19 -10.38
N VAL A 257 7.31 -12.67 -11.24
CA VAL A 257 6.98 -11.55 -12.11
C VAL A 257 6.19 -12.11 -13.30
N PRO A 258 4.91 -11.73 -13.48
CA PRO A 258 4.14 -12.19 -14.61
C PRO A 258 4.76 -11.73 -15.93
N PRO A 259 4.63 -12.50 -17.02
CA PRO A 259 4.95 -11.99 -18.34
C PRO A 259 4.09 -10.76 -18.64
N PRO A 260 4.59 -9.82 -19.50
CA PRO A 260 3.76 -8.70 -19.92
C PRO A 260 2.47 -9.24 -20.56
N PRO A 261 1.33 -8.56 -20.35
CA PRO A 261 0.12 -8.91 -21.05
C PRO A 261 0.39 -8.92 -22.56
N PRO A 262 -0.23 -9.84 -23.33
CA PRO A 262 -0.08 -9.84 -24.78
C PRO A 262 -0.46 -8.46 -25.33
N PRO A 263 0.23 -7.98 -26.38
CA PRO A 263 -0.09 -6.70 -26.97
C PRO A 263 -1.57 -6.67 -27.35
N PRO A 264 -2.24 -5.51 -27.21
CA PRO A 264 -3.63 -5.38 -27.61
C PRO A 264 -3.77 -5.83 -29.08
N PRO A 265 -4.89 -6.47 -29.45
CA PRO A 265 -5.13 -6.83 -30.83
C PRO A 265 -5.01 -5.58 -31.71
N PRO A 266 -4.46 -5.71 -32.93
CA PRO A 266 -4.38 -4.57 -33.84
C PRO A 266 -5.78 -3.97 -34.01
N PRO A 267 -5.89 -2.63 -34.14
CA PRO A 267 -7.17 -1.99 -34.38
C PRO A 267 -7.82 -2.60 -35.63
N PRO A 268 -9.16 -2.73 -35.64
CA PRO A 268 -9.86 -3.25 -36.81
C PRO A 268 -9.51 -2.38 -38.04
N PRO A 269 -9.42 -2.99 -39.24
CA PRO A 269 -9.17 -2.23 -40.46
C PRO A 269 -10.23 -1.13 -40.62
N PRO A 270 -9.86 0.04 -41.16
CA PRO A 270 -10.82 1.10 -41.42
C PRO A 270 -11.95 0.58 -42.32
N PRO A 271 -13.20 1.05 -42.11
CA PRO A 271 -14.31 0.65 -42.96
C PRO A 271 -14.00 0.98 -44.42
N PRO A 272 -14.49 0.18 -45.39
CA PRO A 272 -14.33 0.48 -46.80
C PRO A 272 -14.89 1.89 -47.10
N PRO A 273 -14.27 2.63 -48.02
CA PRO A 273 -14.80 3.93 -48.43
C PRO A 273 -16.25 3.76 -48.91
N PRO A 274 -17.12 4.75 -48.63
CA PRO A 274 -18.49 4.72 -49.12
C PRO A 274 -18.49 4.57 -50.64
N PRO A 275 -19.48 3.86 -51.21
CA PRO A 275 -19.61 3.76 -52.66
C PRO A 275 -19.66 5.16 -53.28
N PRO A 276 -19.09 5.34 -54.49
CA PRO A 276 -19.18 6.61 -55.18
C PRO A 276 -20.65 7.04 -55.30
N PRO A 277 -20.95 8.34 -55.19
CA PRO A 277 -22.29 8.83 -55.38
C PRO A 277 -22.82 8.39 -56.74
N PRO A 278 -24.13 8.09 -56.86
CA PRO A 278 -24.71 7.75 -58.14
C PRO A 278 -24.43 8.86 -59.16
N PRO A 279 -24.25 8.51 -60.45
CA PRO A 279 -24.03 9.51 -61.48
C PRO A 279 -25.16 10.54 -61.45
N PRO A 280 -24.86 11.82 -61.69
CA PRO A 280 -25.89 12.85 -61.75
C PRO A 280 -26.96 12.43 -62.76
N PRO A 281 -28.25 12.70 -62.47
CA PRO A 281 -29.31 12.43 -63.43
C PRO A 281 -28.98 13.14 -64.76
N PRO A 282 -29.37 12.55 -65.90
CA PRO A 282 -29.16 13.17 -67.19
C PRO A 282 -29.75 14.58 -67.19
N PRO A 283 -29.08 15.55 -67.85
CA PRO A 283 -29.58 16.92 -67.90
C PRO A 283 -31.00 16.91 -68.47
N PRO A 284 -31.91 17.75 -67.92
CA PRO A 284 -33.24 17.87 -68.46
C PRO A 284 -33.17 18.27 -69.94
N PRO A 285 -34.11 17.81 -70.78
CA PRO A 285 -34.16 18.20 -72.17
C PRO A 285 -34.18 19.74 -72.28
N PRO A 286 -33.52 20.31 -73.31
CA PRO A 286 -33.46 21.76 -73.48
C PRO A 286 -34.88 22.34 -73.54
N PRO A 287 -35.13 23.47 -72.86
CA PRO A 287 -36.44 24.12 -72.93
C PRO A 287 -36.74 24.54 -74.37
N PRO A 288 -38.02 24.51 -74.78
CA PRO A 288 -38.43 25.03 -76.08
C PRO A 288 -38.05 26.52 -76.20
N PRO A 289 -37.74 27.00 -77.42
CA PRO A 289 -37.29 28.37 -77.64
C PRO A 289 -38.35 29.39 -77.18
N PRO A 290 -37.93 30.46 -76.50
CA PRO A 290 -38.86 31.48 -76.00
C PRO A 290 -39.43 32.32 -77.16
N PRO A 291 -40.70 32.77 -77.07
CA PRO A 291 -41.26 33.75 -77.99
C PRO A 291 -40.60 35.12 -77.78
N PRO A 292 -40.60 35.99 -78.82
CA PRO A 292 -39.84 37.24 -78.80
C PRO A 292 -40.40 38.22 -77.75
N LEU A 293 -39.51 38.68 -76.86
CA LEU A 293 -39.79 39.60 -75.77
C LEU A 293 -40.03 41.02 -76.30
N GLY A 294 -41.23 41.55 -76.06
CA GLY A 294 -41.54 42.97 -76.10
C GLY A 294 -41.09 43.68 -74.82
N LEU A 295 -40.32 44.76 -75.01
CA LEU A 295 -39.94 45.80 -74.06
C LEU A 295 -41.07 46.24 -73.12
N ILE A 296 -40.86 46.23 -71.79
CA ILE A 296 -41.32 47.31 -70.87
C ILE A 296 -40.33 47.45 -69.68
N ILE A 297 -39.93 48.70 -69.45
CA ILE A 297 -39.08 49.24 -68.38
C ILE A 297 -39.92 49.46 -67.12
N GLY A 298 -39.42 49.17 -65.91
CA GLY A 298 -40.09 49.61 -64.67
C GLY A 298 -39.46 49.12 -63.35
N SER A 299 -38.87 50.07 -62.64
CA SER A 299 -38.24 50.04 -61.31
C SER A 299 -39.13 49.54 -60.15
N ILE A 300 -38.54 49.08 -59.02
CA ILE A 300 -38.55 49.76 -57.70
C ILE A 300 -37.94 48.90 -56.58
N ILE A 301 -37.16 49.63 -55.76
CA ILE A 301 -36.45 49.33 -54.52
C ILE A 301 -37.43 49.02 -53.36
N GLY A 302 -37.06 48.11 -52.45
CA GLY A 302 -37.47 48.26 -51.04
C GLY A 302 -37.71 46.99 -50.24
N ILE A 303 -36.65 46.25 -49.84
CA ILE A 303 -36.71 45.40 -48.63
C ILE A 303 -35.33 45.39 -47.95
N SER A 304 -34.99 46.49 -47.26
CA SER A 304 -33.80 46.57 -46.39
C SER A 304 -34.13 47.19 -45.03
N ALA A 305 -35.31 46.86 -44.49
CA ALA A 305 -35.74 47.32 -43.16
C ALA A 305 -36.26 46.21 -42.24
N ILE A 306 -36.50 44.99 -42.74
CA ILE A 306 -37.15 43.93 -41.93
C ILE A 306 -36.14 43.06 -41.16
N ILE A 307 -34.89 42.91 -41.62
CA ILE A 307 -33.93 41.97 -41.00
C ILE A 307 -33.33 42.52 -39.69
N VAL A 308 -33.25 43.85 -39.52
CA VAL A 308 -32.64 44.46 -38.31
C VAL A 308 -33.57 44.39 -37.09
N ILE A 309 -34.90 44.44 -37.31
CA ILE A 309 -35.87 44.43 -36.20
C ILE A 309 -36.00 43.03 -35.59
N THR A 310 -35.94 41.96 -36.39
CA THR A 310 -36.00 40.58 -35.89
C THR A 310 -34.75 40.19 -35.10
N PHE A 311 -33.57 40.66 -35.51
CA PHE A 311 -32.32 40.36 -34.80
C PHE A 311 -32.23 41.03 -33.43
N LEU A 312 -32.78 42.25 -33.29
CA LEU A 312 -32.83 42.95 -32.00
C LEU A 312 -33.85 42.35 -31.02
N PHE A 313 -34.94 41.76 -31.52
CA PHE A 313 -35.94 41.11 -30.67
C PHE A 313 -35.46 39.77 -30.08
N ILE A 314 -34.69 38.97 -30.84
CA ILE A 314 -34.20 37.66 -30.36
C ILE A 314 -33.16 37.86 -29.24
N ARG A 315 -32.32 38.90 -29.31
CA ARG A 315 -31.26 39.13 -28.32
C ARG A 315 -31.78 39.58 -26.94
N ARG A 316 -32.99 40.14 -26.86
CA ARG A 316 -33.62 40.52 -25.58
C ARG A 316 -34.22 39.32 -24.83
N ARG A 317 -34.70 38.29 -25.53
CA ARG A 317 -35.37 37.14 -24.90
C ARG A 317 -34.40 36.18 -24.20
N SER A 318 -33.17 36.08 -24.69
CA SER A 318 -32.14 35.22 -24.08
C SER A 318 -31.59 35.73 -22.74
N ARG A 319 -31.79 37.01 -22.40
CA ARG A 319 -31.27 37.59 -21.14
C ARG A 319 -32.21 37.40 -19.93
N GLN A 320 -33.47 37.02 -20.13
CA GLN A 320 -34.42 36.82 -19.03
C GLN A 320 -34.49 35.37 -18.51
N ASN A 321 -33.95 34.39 -19.23
CA ASN A 321 -34.01 32.98 -18.79
C ASN A 321 -32.89 32.55 -17.83
N ASN A 322 -31.91 33.41 -17.53
CA ASN A 322 -30.77 33.06 -16.66
C ASN A 322 -30.92 33.54 -15.20
N ASN A 323 -32.04 34.15 -14.82
CA ASN A 323 -32.20 34.73 -13.47
C ASN A 323 -33.25 34.05 -12.56
N ASN A 324 -33.84 32.91 -12.95
CA ASN A 324 -34.88 32.22 -12.15
C ASN A 324 -34.52 30.75 -11.85
N LYS A 325 -33.37 30.49 -11.22
CA LYS A 325 -33.08 29.20 -10.57
C LYS A 325 -32.18 29.40 -9.37
N ASP A 326 -32.70 30.03 -8.33
CA ASP A 326 -32.31 29.85 -6.93
C ASP A 326 -33.52 30.34 -6.10
N GLU A 327 -33.86 29.61 -5.03
CA GLU A 327 -34.98 29.82 -4.07
C GLU A 327 -36.31 29.08 -4.33
N ASP A 328 -36.48 27.93 -3.65
CA ASP A 328 -37.63 27.53 -2.79
C ASP A 328 -37.26 26.17 -2.14
N GLY A 329 -37.10 26.01 -0.81
CA GLY A 329 -38.17 25.89 0.21
C GLY A 329 -38.55 24.40 0.36
N ASN A 330 -38.86 23.75 1.49
CA ASN A 330 -39.02 23.98 2.94
C ASN A 330 -39.05 22.54 3.54
N ASP A 331 -38.46 22.24 4.70
CA ASP A 331 -39.05 22.26 6.07
C ASP A 331 -40.12 21.19 6.40
N GLU A 332 -40.09 20.79 7.68
CA GLU A 332 -41.05 19.97 8.47
C GLU A 332 -40.85 18.44 8.53
N ASN A 333 -40.40 17.97 9.70
CA ASN A 333 -41.08 16.94 10.50
C ASN A 333 -40.56 17.00 11.95
N GLU A 334 -41.40 17.55 12.81
CA GLU A 334 -41.38 17.43 14.27
C GLU A 334 -42.35 16.29 14.64
N ASP A 335 -41.95 15.35 15.49
CA ASP A 335 -42.87 14.70 16.41
C ASP A 335 -42.08 14.10 17.59
N ASP A 336 -42.53 14.51 18.77
CA ASP A 336 -42.08 14.21 20.13
C ASP A 336 -42.02 12.69 20.45
N ILE A 337 -41.22 12.35 21.47
CA ILE A 337 -41.67 11.77 22.75
C ILE A 337 -40.43 11.57 23.64
N ASP A 338 -40.32 12.44 24.63
CA ASP A 338 -39.62 12.19 25.90
C ASP A 338 -40.52 11.31 26.80
N GLU A 339 -39.92 10.41 27.59
CA GLU A 339 -40.10 10.35 29.06
C GLU A 339 -39.67 9.01 29.72
N ALA A 340 -38.91 9.18 30.80
CA ALA A 340 -38.89 8.45 32.09
C ALA A 340 -38.14 7.11 32.29
N HIS A 341 -37.08 7.24 33.10
CA HIS A 341 -36.85 6.55 34.38
C HIS A 341 -37.06 5.03 34.46
N ARG A 342 -35.95 4.28 34.57
CA ARG A 342 -35.62 3.48 35.77
C ARG A 342 -34.16 3.07 35.84
#